data_AF-A0A353X5T0-F1
#
_entry.id   AF-A0A353X5T0-F1
#
_cell.length_a   1.000
_cell.length_b   1.000
_cell.length_c   1.000
_cell.angle_alpha   90.00
_cell.angle_beta   90.00
_cell.angle_gamma   90.00
#
_symmetry.space_group_name_H-M   'P 1'
#
loop_
_entity.id
_entity.type
_entity.pdbx_description
1 polymer ?
#
loop_
_entity_poly.entity_id
_entity_poly.type
_entity_poly.pdbx_seq_one_letter_code
_entity_poly.pdbx_strand_id
1 'polypeptide(L)'
;MNIDLLITAQGLAGLVAGANLPRKVVGMLFEPATGTLSLEMMDAGALPLNIPVDEELRPALAGNYFPFVGAVKGGHIAQGYQAPLAVIGDAFHAQMAAAARPAAQPLTAFAAFMAGCVAGQPVHREDLADEDTRGCVLGAAAPATLQFAPHLAQQRALEAAPRGPIPHAPGLGLGGSGGGGGGYFVPPTDGSGEGR
;
A
#
# COMPACT_ATOMS: atom_id res chain seq x y z
N MET A 1 -5.09 -16.65 15.11
CA MET A 1 -5.34 -15.44 14.30
C MET A 1 -6.32 -15.78 13.20
N ASN A 2 -7.28 -14.90 12.89
CA ASN A 2 -8.23 -15.10 11.79
C ASN A 2 -7.97 -14.09 10.68
N ILE A 3 -8.12 -14.51 9.42
CA ILE A 3 -7.89 -13.69 8.23
C ILE A 3 -9.06 -13.87 7.28
N ASP A 4 -9.58 -12.75 6.77
CA ASP A 4 -10.60 -12.72 5.73
C ASP A 4 -10.04 -12.06 4.46
N LEU A 5 -10.48 -12.57 3.32
CA LEU A 5 -10.38 -11.93 2.02
C LEU A 5 -11.56 -10.98 1.87
N LEU A 6 -11.29 -9.69 1.66
CA LEU A 6 -12.30 -8.69 1.37
C LEU A 6 -12.17 -8.22 -0.08
N ILE A 7 -13.32 -7.97 -0.71
CA ILE A 7 -13.41 -7.51 -2.10
C ILE A 7 -14.25 -6.24 -2.16
N THR A 8 -13.79 -5.25 -2.93
CA THR A 8 -14.56 -4.03 -3.21
C THR A 8 -15.49 -4.20 -4.39
N ALA A 9 -16.48 -3.32 -4.54
CA ALA A 9 -17.36 -3.31 -5.70
C ALA A 9 -16.61 -3.12 -7.04
N GLN A 10 -15.40 -2.56 -7.00
CA GLN A 10 -14.53 -2.35 -8.15
C GLN A 10 -13.57 -3.54 -8.41
N GLY A 11 -13.70 -4.63 -7.65
CA GLY A 11 -12.86 -5.82 -7.78
C GLY A 11 -11.48 -5.70 -7.16
N LEU A 12 -11.23 -4.69 -6.30
CA LEU A 12 -9.99 -4.65 -5.52
C LEU A 12 -10.05 -5.70 -4.41
N ALA A 13 -8.94 -6.41 -4.21
CA ALA A 13 -8.85 -7.47 -3.22
C ALA A 13 -7.86 -7.13 -2.11
N GLY A 14 -8.11 -7.66 -0.92
CA GLY A 14 -7.18 -7.56 0.19
C GLY A 14 -7.48 -8.50 1.35
N LEU A 15 -6.46 -8.78 2.14
CA LEU A 15 -6.52 -9.63 3.31
C LEU A 15 -6.53 -8.78 4.58
N VAL A 16 -7.48 -9.06 5.46
CA VAL A 16 -7.61 -8.38 6.74
C VAL A 16 -7.56 -9.40 7.86
N ALA A 17 -6.61 -9.23 8.77
CA ALA A 17 -6.49 -10.05 9.98
C ALA A 17 -7.22 -9.40 11.17
N GLY A 18 -7.82 -10.21 12.04
CA GLY A 18 -8.43 -9.74 13.31
C GLY A 18 -7.41 -9.43 14.42
N ALA A 19 -6.12 -9.58 14.12
CA ALA A 19 -4.99 -9.26 14.99
C ALA A 19 -3.79 -8.86 14.14
N ASN A 20 -2.77 -8.26 14.76
CA ASN A 20 -1.53 -7.92 14.05
C ASN A 20 -0.86 -9.19 13.51
N LEU A 21 -0.37 -9.12 12.29
CA LEU A 21 0.42 -10.18 11.70
C LEU A 21 1.77 -10.32 12.45
N PRO A 22 2.28 -11.54 12.66
CA PRO A 22 3.50 -11.76 13.45
C PRO A 22 4.74 -11.16 12.77
N ARG A 23 4.72 -11.09 11.43
CA ARG A 23 5.73 -10.48 10.57
C ARG A 23 5.05 -9.81 9.38
N LYS A 24 5.80 -8.97 8.66
CA LYS A 24 5.32 -8.32 7.45
C LYS A 24 5.16 -9.36 6.34
N VAL A 25 3.99 -9.39 5.70
CA VAL A 25 3.78 -10.12 4.43
C VAL A 25 4.59 -9.43 3.33
N VAL A 26 5.49 -10.17 2.68
CA VAL A 26 6.34 -9.70 1.58
C VAL A 26 5.86 -10.19 0.22
N GLY A 27 4.99 -11.21 0.20
CA GLY A 27 4.41 -11.76 -1.02
C GLY A 27 3.21 -12.65 -0.70
N MET A 28 2.42 -12.94 -1.73
CA MET A 28 1.30 -13.87 -1.69
C MET A 28 1.41 -14.83 -2.87
N LEU A 29 1.12 -16.10 -2.63
CA LEU A 29 1.07 -17.14 -3.65
C LEU A 29 -0.36 -17.64 -3.78
N PHE A 30 -0.95 -17.52 -4.96
CA PHE A 30 -2.30 -17.98 -5.25
C PHE A 30 -2.32 -19.03 -6.35
N GLU A 31 -3.00 -20.14 -6.09
CA GLU A 31 -3.28 -21.19 -7.07
C GLU A 31 -4.76 -21.18 -7.47
N PRO A 32 -5.12 -20.65 -8.64
CA PRO A 32 -6.52 -20.49 -9.05
C PRO A 32 -7.29 -21.82 -9.18
N ALA A 33 -6.59 -22.90 -9.54
CA ALA A 33 -7.21 -24.21 -9.73
C ALA A 33 -7.80 -24.77 -8.44
N THR A 34 -7.10 -24.61 -7.32
CA THR A 34 -7.52 -25.13 -6.01
C THR A 34 -8.11 -24.05 -5.10
N GLY A 35 -7.92 -22.76 -5.44
CA GLY A 35 -8.25 -21.65 -4.57
C GLY A 35 -7.29 -21.49 -3.40
N THR A 36 -6.15 -22.19 -3.40
CA THR A 36 -5.18 -22.14 -2.31
C THR A 36 -4.43 -20.81 -2.31
N LEU A 37 -4.35 -20.18 -1.14
CA LEU A 37 -3.63 -18.94 -0.93
C LEU A 37 -2.61 -19.14 0.20
N SER A 38 -1.40 -18.61 0.02
CA SER A 38 -0.33 -18.63 1.03
C SER A 38 0.32 -17.26 1.15
N LEU A 39 0.72 -16.87 2.36
CA LEU A 39 1.40 -15.61 2.63
C LEU A 39 2.88 -15.86 2.86
N GLU A 40 3.73 -15.18 2.12
CA GLU A 40 5.16 -15.16 2.37
C GLU A 40 5.47 -14.08 3.40
N MET A 41 6.03 -14.49 4.54
CA MET A 41 6.28 -13.64 5.69
C MET A 41 7.77 -13.34 5.79
N MET A 42 8.11 -12.07 6.02
CA MET A 42 9.48 -11.63 6.26
C MET A 42 10.09 -12.42 7.42
N ASP A 43 11.17 -13.15 7.13
CA ASP A 43 11.96 -13.94 8.07
C ASP A 43 11.17 -15.00 8.88
N ALA A 44 9.99 -15.41 8.40
CA ALA A 44 9.12 -16.37 9.08
C ALA A 44 8.56 -17.49 8.17
N GLY A 45 8.99 -17.53 6.90
CA GLY A 45 8.54 -18.54 5.94
C GLY A 45 7.14 -18.27 5.39
N ALA A 46 6.47 -19.32 4.91
CA ALA A 46 5.13 -19.23 4.34
C ALA A 46 4.05 -19.60 5.37
N LEU A 47 2.97 -18.81 5.43
CA LEU A 47 1.74 -19.12 6.15
C LEU A 47 0.67 -19.58 5.15
N PRO A 48 0.40 -20.89 5.04
CA PRO A 48 -0.71 -21.37 4.23
C PRO A 48 -2.04 -20.98 4.89
N LEU A 49 -2.96 -20.46 4.08
CA LEU A 49 -4.32 -20.16 4.53
C LEU A 49 -5.14 -21.45 4.42
N ASN A 50 -5.91 -21.77 5.46
CA ASN A 50 -6.53 -23.09 5.62
C ASN A 50 -7.95 -23.19 5.06
N ILE A 51 -8.48 -22.11 4.47
CA ILE A 51 -9.78 -22.08 3.80
C ILE A 51 -9.55 -21.61 2.36
N PRO A 52 -9.90 -22.43 1.34
CA PRO A 52 -9.75 -22.04 -0.06
C PRO A 52 -10.63 -20.85 -0.45
N VAL A 53 -10.14 -20.05 -1.41
CA VAL A 53 -10.91 -18.96 -1.99
C VAL A 53 -12.04 -19.51 -2.86
N ASP A 54 -13.25 -18.99 -2.64
CA ASP A 54 -14.44 -19.39 -3.40
C ASP A 54 -14.27 -19.09 -4.88
N GLU A 55 -14.75 -19.98 -5.75
CA GLU A 55 -14.61 -19.88 -7.22
C GLU A 55 -14.99 -18.52 -7.77
N GLU A 56 -16.06 -17.92 -7.24
CA GLU A 56 -16.58 -16.62 -7.64
C GLU A 56 -15.63 -15.45 -7.33
N LEU A 57 -14.79 -15.59 -6.29
CA LEU A 57 -13.87 -14.53 -5.85
C LEU A 57 -12.47 -14.68 -6.47
N ARG A 58 -12.14 -15.85 -7.02
CA ARG A 58 -10.82 -16.12 -7.61
C ARG A 58 -10.45 -15.16 -8.74
N PRO A 59 -11.34 -14.80 -9.69
CA PRO A 59 -11.00 -13.85 -10.75
C PRO A 59 -10.69 -12.45 -10.20
N ALA A 60 -11.43 -12.01 -9.18
CA ALA A 60 -11.17 -10.73 -8.52
C ALA A 60 -9.79 -10.75 -7.86
N LEU A 61 -9.47 -11.78 -7.05
CA LEU A 61 -8.16 -11.90 -6.42
C LEU A 61 -7.02 -11.97 -7.45
N ALA A 62 -7.14 -12.81 -8.47
CA ALA A 62 -6.13 -12.96 -9.52
C ALA A 62 -5.95 -11.70 -10.38
N GLY A 63 -6.93 -10.80 -10.43
CA GLY A 63 -6.79 -9.51 -11.12
C GLY A 63 -5.96 -8.48 -10.35
N ASN A 64 -5.58 -8.74 -9.10
CA ASN A 64 -4.86 -7.80 -8.25
C ASN A 64 -3.38 -8.15 -8.13
N TYR A 65 -2.51 -7.34 -8.75
CA TYR A 65 -1.05 -7.53 -8.64
C TYR A 65 -0.48 -7.18 -7.26
N PHE A 66 -1.13 -6.25 -6.57
CA PHE A 66 -0.75 -5.76 -5.24
C PHE A 66 -1.98 -5.72 -4.32
N PRO A 67 -2.53 -6.87 -3.89
CA PRO A 67 -3.66 -6.87 -2.97
C PRO A 67 -3.29 -6.17 -1.65
N PHE A 68 -4.29 -5.60 -1.00
CA PHE A 68 -4.10 -4.98 0.30
C PHE A 68 -3.86 -6.05 1.38
N VAL A 69 -3.07 -5.70 2.37
CA VAL A 69 -2.85 -6.49 3.59
C VAL A 69 -3.00 -5.55 4.77
N GLY A 70 -3.82 -5.94 5.74
CA GLY A 70 -4.00 -5.15 6.95
C GLY A 70 -4.44 -5.96 8.14
N ALA A 71 -4.53 -5.27 9.27
CA ALA A 71 -5.02 -5.82 10.51
C ALA A 71 -6.00 -4.84 11.16
N VAL A 72 -7.10 -5.38 11.67
CA VAL A 72 -8.03 -4.66 12.54
C VAL A 72 -7.90 -5.24 13.94
N LYS A 73 -7.62 -4.40 14.92
CA LYS A 73 -7.46 -4.78 16.33
C LYS A 73 -8.23 -3.82 17.21
N GLY A 74 -9.15 -4.34 18.02
CA GLY A 74 -9.96 -3.53 18.93
C GLY A 74 -10.77 -2.45 18.20
N GLY A 75 -11.35 -2.77 17.04
CA GLY A 75 -12.15 -1.83 16.24
C GLY A 75 -11.36 -0.80 15.46
N HIS A 76 -10.02 -0.88 15.44
CA HIS A 76 -9.16 0.08 14.75
C HIS A 76 -8.29 -0.60 13.69
N ILE A 77 -8.03 0.08 12.59
CA ILE A 77 -7.00 -0.32 11.63
C ILE A 77 -5.65 -0.16 12.31
N ALA A 78 -5.00 -1.29 12.58
CA ALA A 78 -3.72 -1.36 13.26
C ALA A 78 -2.54 -1.52 12.28
N GLN A 79 -2.81 -2.01 11.05
CA GLN A 79 -1.84 -2.15 9.96
C GLN A 79 -2.57 -2.05 8.62
N GLY A 80 -1.89 -1.50 7.60
CA GLY A 80 -2.41 -1.43 6.23
C GLY A 80 -1.31 -1.13 5.23
N TYR A 81 -1.14 -1.96 4.22
CA TYR A 81 -0.19 -1.80 3.11
C TYR A 81 -0.59 -2.71 1.94
N GLN A 82 0.24 -2.79 0.90
CA GLN A 82 0.07 -3.75 -0.20
C GLN A 82 1.28 -4.66 -0.31
N ALA A 83 1.04 -5.92 -0.69
CA ALA A 83 2.10 -6.89 -0.99
C ALA A 83 1.85 -7.52 -2.36
N PRO A 84 2.90 -7.93 -3.09
CA PRO A 84 2.75 -8.53 -4.41
C PRO A 84 2.04 -9.88 -4.36
N LEU A 85 1.21 -10.16 -5.37
CA LEU A 85 0.59 -11.46 -5.60
C LEU A 85 1.27 -12.14 -6.78
N ALA A 86 1.67 -13.39 -6.61
CA ALA A 86 2.05 -14.27 -7.70
C ALA A 86 0.96 -15.33 -7.90
N VAL A 87 0.51 -15.47 -9.15
CA VAL A 87 -0.48 -16.46 -9.56
C VAL A 87 0.25 -17.63 -10.18
N ILE A 88 0.11 -18.79 -9.57
CA ILE A 88 0.80 -20.02 -10.00
C ILE A 88 0.24 -20.46 -11.35
N GLY A 89 1.14 -20.73 -12.29
CA GLY A 89 0.78 -21.17 -13.64
C GLY A 89 0.37 -20.04 -14.60
N ASP A 90 0.43 -18.78 -14.18
CA ASP A 90 0.04 -17.63 -15.02
C ASP A 90 1.23 -16.72 -15.37
N ALA A 91 1.85 -17.01 -16.52
CA ALA A 91 2.98 -16.22 -17.04
C ALA A 91 2.56 -14.81 -17.47
N PHE A 92 1.31 -14.61 -17.91
CA PHE A 92 0.81 -13.30 -18.31
C PHE A 92 0.64 -12.40 -17.08
N HIS A 93 0.06 -12.94 -16.00
CA HIS A 93 -0.01 -12.25 -14.73
C HIS A 93 1.38 -11.86 -14.22
N ALA A 94 2.35 -12.78 -14.27
CA ALA A 94 3.73 -12.49 -13.85
C ALA A 94 4.34 -11.32 -14.65
N GLN A 95 4.11 -11.28 -15.97
CA GLN A 95 4.57 -10.18 -16.82
C GLN A 95 3.92 -8.84 -16.44
N MET A 96 2.60 -8.83 -16.24
CA MET A 96 1.87 -7.61 -15.87
C MET A 96 2.22 -7.12 -14.46
N ALA A 97 2.42 -8.05 -13.51
CA ALA A 97 2.84 -7.74 -12.14
C ALA A 97 4.19 -7.00 -12.10
N ALA A 98 5.12 -7.31 -13.02
CA ALA A 98 6.42 -6.62 -13.12
C ALA A 98 6.29 -5.13 -13.50
N ALA A 99 5.25 -4.79 -14.29
CA ALA A 99 4.96 -3.41 -14.68
C ALA A 99 4.11 -2.66 -13.65
N ALA A 100 3.31 -3.38 -12.86
CA ALA A 100 2.47 -2.80 -11.83
C ALA A 100 3.29 -2.12 -10.71
N ARG A 101 2.66 -1.18 -10.01
CA ARG A 101 3.25 -0.49 -8.86
C ARG A 101 2.23 -0.44 -7.73
N PRO A 102 2.65 -0.61 -6.47
CA PRO A 102 1.78 -0.38 -5.32
C PRO A 102 1.40 1.10 -5.24
N ALA A 103 0.36 1.41 -4.48
CA ALA A 103 -0.09 2.77 -4.25
C ALA A 103 1.00 3.60 -3.56
N ALA A 104 1.17 4.84 -4.02
CA ALA A 104 2.15 5.77 -3.45
C ALA A 104 1.82 6.20 -2.01
N GLN A 105 0.53 6.15 -1.63
CA GLN A 105 0.01 6.47 -0.30
C GLN A 105 -0.73 5.25 0.25
N PRO A 106 -0.01 4.25 0.78
CA PRO A 106 -0.58 2.95 1.12
C PRO A 106 -1.66 3.03 2.20
N LEU A 107 -1.54 3.92 3.20
CA LEU A 107 -2.55 4.03 4.26
C LEU A 107 -3.81 4.72 3.75
N THR A 108 -3.68 5.77 2.93
CA THR A 108 -4.83 6.41 2.30
C THR A 108 -5.55 5.45 1.36
N ALA A 109 -4.81 4.70 0.55
CA ALA A 109 -5.37 3.71 -0.36
C ALA A 109 -6.05 2.55 0.41
N PHE A 110 -5.44 2.08 1.50
CA PHE A 110 -6.03 1.05 2.37
C PHE A 110 -7.34 1.53 3.01
N ALA A 111 -7.41 2.78 3.46
CA ALA A 111 -8.63 3.36 4.01
C ALA A 111 -9.78 3.37 2.98
N ALA A 112 -9.47 3.78 1.75
CA ALA A 112 -10.43 3.78 0.64
C ALA A 112 -10.86 2.35 0.28
N PHE A 113 -9.92 1.40 0.26
CA PHE A 113 -10.21 -0.02 0.10
C PHE A 113 -11.19 -0.53 1.15
N MET A 114 -10.91 -0.32 2.44
CA MET A 114 -11.79 -0.74 3.54
C MET A 114 -13.19 -0.13 3.38
N ALA A 115 -13.29 1.16 3.04
CA ALA A 115 -14.58 1.81 2.82
C ALA A 115 -15.37 1.28 1.61
N GLY A 116 -14.67 0.73 0.61
CA GLY A 116 -15.29 0.18 -0.61
C GLY A 116 -15.60 -1.32 -0.56
N CYS A 117 -15.24 -2.02 0.53
CA CYS A 117 -15.47 -3.45 0.68
C CYS A 117 -16.98 -3.79 0.71
N VAL A 118 -17.40 -4.73 -0.13
CA VAL A 118 -18.80 -5.17 -0.25
C VAL A 118 -18.98 -6.68 -0.06
N ALA A 119 -17.90 -7.45 -0.14
CA ALA A 119 -17.89 -8.89 0.09
C ALA A 119 -16.70 -9.26 0.98
N GLY A 120 -16.86 -10.36 1.72
CA GLY A 120 -15.83 -10.91 2.60
C GLY A 120 -15.94 -12.43 2.70
N GLN A 121 -14.81 -13.12 2.67
CA GLN A 121 -14.73 -14.57 2.80
C GLN A 121 -13.66 -14.93 3.84
N PRO A 122 -13.95 -15.85 4.79
CA PRO A 122 -12.91 -16.43 5.62
C PRO A 122 -11.89 -17.18 4.77
N VAL A 123 -10.60 -16.87 4.92
CA VAL A 123 -9.50 -17.60 4.26
C VAL A 123 -8.57 -18.27 5.27
N HIS A 124 -8.54 -17.79 6.51
CA HIS A 124 -7.85 -18.48 7.59
C HIS A 124 -8.57 -18.38 8.93
N ARG A 125 -8.66 -19.51 9.63
CA ARG A 125 -9.14 -19.60 11.02
C ARG A 125 -8.16 -20.41 11.84
N GLU A 126 -7.85 -19.94 13.05
CA GLU A 126 -6.95 -20.64 13.97
C GLU A 126 -7.56 -21.94 14.48
N ASP A 127 -8.85 -21.90 14.80
CA ASP A 127 -9.65 -23.06 15.16
C ASP A 127 -10.86 -23.15 14.20
N LEU A 128 -10.94 -24.23 13.43
CA LEU A 128 -12.05 -24.48 12.50
C LEU A 128 -13.28 -25.08 13.20
N ALA A 129 -13.09 -25.67 14.38
CA ALA A 129 -14.15 -26.27 15.18
C ALA A 129 -14.90 -25.23 16.04
N ASP A 130 -14.29 -24.07 16.24
CA ASP A 130 -14.89 -22.97 16.99
C ASP A 130 -15.91 -22.19 16.13
N GLU A 131 -17.19 -22.37 16.45
CA GLU A 131 -18.30 -21.71 15.77
C GLU A 131 -18.34 -20.19 16.03
N ASP A 132 -17.85 -19.73 17.19
CA ASP A 132 -17.91 -18.33 17.59
C ASP A 132 -16.94 -17.45 16.79
N THR A 133 -15.89 -18.05 16.22
CA THR A 133 -14.87 -17.35 15.42
C THR A 133 -15.05 -17.51 13.91
N ARG A 134 -16.15 -18.14 13.47
CA ARG A 134 -16.48 -18.28 12.03
C ARG A 134 -16.92 -16.98 11.36
N GLY A 135 -17.41 -16.03 12.15
CA GLY A 135 -17.83 -14.72 11.66
C GLY A 135 -16.69 -13.94 10.99
N CYS A 136 -17.05 -12.85 10.29
CA CYS A 136 -16.07 -11.95 9.69
C CYS A 136 -15.16 -11.32 10.77
N VAL A 137 -13.87 -11.11 10.48
CA VAL A 137 -12.90 -10.46 11.37
C VAL A 137 -13.31 -9.04 11.78
N LEU A 138 -14.21 -8.42 11.03
CA LEU A 138 -14.76 -7.10 11.33
C LEU A 138 -15.95 -7.16 12.31
N GLY A 139 -16.47 -8.36 12.59
CA GLY A 139 -17.65 -8.56 13.44
C GLY A 139 -18.85 -7.76 12.92
N ALA A 140 -19.47 -6.97 13.80
CA ALA A 140 -20.56 -6.06 13.46
C ALA A 140 -20.10 -4.69 12.93
N ALA A 141 -18.79 -4.42 12.90
CA ALA A 141 -18.28 -3.13 12.45
C ALA A 141 -18.40 -3.02 10.93
N ALA A 142 -19.07 -1.96 10.47
CA ALA A 142 -19.07 -1.63 9.05
C ALA A 142 -17.65 -1.21 8.64
N PRO A 143 -17.06 -1.81 7.60
CA PRO A 143 -15.69 -1.52 7.14
C PRO A 143 -15.41 -0.01 6.97
N ALA A 144 -16.40 0.75 6.47
CA ALA A 144 -16.31 2.18 6.24
C ALA A 144 -16.23 3.05 7.50
N THR A 145 -16.57 2.49 8.67
CA THR A 145 -16.58 3.22 9.95
C THR A 145 -15.27 3.08 10.73
N LEU A 146 -14.36 2.23 10.26
CA LEU A 146 -13.11 1.94 10.95
C LEU A 146 -12.16 3.15 10.93
N GLN A 147 -11.58 3.45 12.08
CA GLN A 147 -10.58 4.49 12.23
C GLN A 147 -9.19 3.86 12.37
N PHE A 148 -8.16 4.60 11.96
CA PHE A 148 -6.78 4.18 12.20
C PHE A 148 -6.43 4.26 13.68
N ALA A 149 -5.58 3.34 14.13
CA ALA A 149 -4.89 3.51 15.40
C ALA A 149 -4.09 4.84 15.40
N PRO A 150 -3.91 5.52 16.55
CA PRO A 150 -3.36 6.87 16.60
C PRO A 150 -2.02 7.07 15.87
N HIS A 151 -1.11 6.09 15.96
CA HIS A 151 0.19 6.14 15.29
C HIS A 151 0.06 6.07 13.75
N LEU A 152 -0.85 5.26 13.22
CA LEU A 152 -1.13 5.20 11.78
C LEU A 152 -1.90 6.43 11.30
N ALA A 153 -2.76 7.02 12.12
CA ALA A 153 -3.44 8.25 11.78
C ALA A 153 -2.44 9.40 11.55
N GLN A 154 -1.42 9.49 12.40
CA GLN A 154 -0.31 10.44 12.22
C GLN A 154 0.48 10.16 10.94
N GLN A 155 0.83 8.90 10.67
CA GLN A 155 1.54 8.53 9.45
C GLN A 155 0.73 8.85 8.19
N ARG A 156 -0.57 8.55 8.18
CA ARG A 156 -1.47 8.88 7.07
C ARG A 156 -1.55 10.40 6.84
N ALA A 157 -1.59 11.19 7.91
CA ALA A 157 -1.57 12.65 7.78
C ALA A 157 -0.29 13.15 7.09
N LEU A 158 0.86 12.51 7.34
CA LEU A 158 2.11 12.79 6.65
C LEU A 158 2.10 12.31 5.18
N GLU A 159 1.47 11.17 4.88
CA GLU A 159 1.28 10.70 3.49
C GLU A 159 0.40 11.64 2.66
N ALA A 160 -0.64 12.21 3.29
CA ALA A 160 -1.57 13.14 2.67
C ALA A 160 -1.03 14.58 2.57
N ALA A 161 0.02 14.91 3.31
CA ALA A 161 0.61 16.23 3.29
C ALA A 161 1.16 16.55 1.88
N PRO A 162 0.81 17.69 1.29
CA PRO A 162 1.37 18.08 0.00
C PRO A 162 2.90 18.15 0.12
N ARG A 163 3.60 17.36 -0.69
CA ARG A 163 5.05 17.50 -0.90
C ARG A 163 5.26 18.77 -1.73
N GLY A 164 5.14 19.92 -1.08
CA GLY A 164 5.51 21.19 -1.65
C GLY A 164 7.00 21.18 -2.04
N PRO A 165 7.43 22.06 -2.96
CA PRO A 165 8.85 22.26 -3.20
C PRO A 165 9.50 22.55 -1.84
N ILE A 166 10.58 21.83 -1.53
CA ILE A 166 11.42 22.11 -0.35
C ILE A 166 11.73 23.60 -0.44
N PRO A 167 11.22 24.45 0.48
CA PRO A 167 11.60 25.84 0.48
C PRO A 167 13.10 25.82 0.73
N HIS A 168 13.89 26.34 -0.21
CA HIS A 168 15.25 26.73 0.08
C HIS A 168 15.18 27.49 1.40
N ALA A 169 15.80 26.92 2.44
CA ALA A 169 15.78 27.49 3.77
C ALA A 169 16.19 28.98 3.66
N PRO A 170 15.48 29.91 4.32
CA PRO A 170 15.87 31.30 4.32
C PRO A 170 17.29 31.40 4.88
N GLY A 171 18.23 31.77 4.00
CA GLY A 171 19.54 32.21 4.45
C GLY A 171 19.32 33.42 5.36
N LEU A 172 19.71 33.27 6.63
CA LEU A 172 20.01 34.39 7.50
C LEU A 172 21.23 35.13 6.90
N GLY A 173 20.94 35.97 5.91
CA GLY A 173 21.88 36.81 5.19
C GLY A 173 21.43 38.25 5.29
N LEU A 174 21.98 38.91 6.29
CA LEU A 174 21.84 40.31 6.63
C LEU A 174 22.25 41.22 5.45
N GLY A 175 21.37 42.14 5.03
CA GLY A 175 21.76 43.50 4.61
C GLY A 175 22.08 43.79 3.13
N GLY A 176 21.52 44.92 2.65
CA GLY A 176 21.95 45.67 1.45
C GLY A 176 21.00 45.50 0.27
N SER A 177 19.90 46.25 0.15
CA SER A 177 19.79 47.64 -0.34
C SER A 177 20.43 47.91 -1.72
N GLY A 178 19.61 48.38 -2.66
CA GLY A 178 20.03 49.02 -3.92
C GLY A 178 19.87 48.08 -5.11
N GLY A 179 18.96 48.27 -6.06
CA GLY A 179 18.37 49.50 -6.53
C GLY A 179 19.03 49.91 -7.85
N GLY A 180 18.32 49.66 -8.95
CA GLY A 180 18.35 50.52 -10.13
C GLY A 180 19.38 50.23 -11.21
N GLY A 181 18.93 50.41 -12.45
CA GLY A 181 19.70 51.12 -13.46
C GLY A 181 20.31 50.25 -14.55
N GLY A 182 19.63 50.20 -15.70
CA GLY A 182 20.25 49.83 -16.95
C GLY A 182 21.30 50.85 -17.41
N GLY A 183 22.13 50.43 -18.35
CA GLY A 183 23.09 51.27 -19.03
C GLY A 183 23.97 50.45 -19.97
N TYR A 184 23.72 50.61 -21.27
CA TYR A 184 24.58 50.11 -22.34
C TYR A 184 25.88 50.94 -22.40
N PHE A 185 27.03 50.30 -22.62
CA PHE A 185 28.12 50.86 -23.44
C PHE A 185 29.05 49.73 -23.93
N VAL A 186 29.41 49.81 -25.22
CA VAL A 186 30.35 48.94 -25.96
C VAL A 186 31.47 49.86 -26.52
N PRO A 187 32.55 49.34 -27.14
CA PRO A 187 33.93 49.09 -26.68
C PRO A 187 34.93 50.21 -27.14
N PRO A 188 36.26 50.01 -27.19
CA PRO A 188 36.89 49.41 -28.38
C PRO A 188 38.18 48.57 -28.13
N THR A 189 38.75 48.18 -29.27
CA THR A 189 39.66 47.11 -29.74
C THR A 189 41.15 47.12 -29.36
N ASP A 190 41.76 45.95 -29.63
CA ASP A 190 43.12 45.64 -30.12
C ASP A 190 44.35 45.69 -29.21
N GLY A 191 45.13 44.61 -29.29
CA GLY A 191 46.45 44.46 -28.67
C GLY A 191 47.07 43.08 -28.95
N SER A 192 47.65 42.96 -30.13
CA SER A 192 48.55 41.90 -30.63
C SER A 192 49.68 41.50 -29.67
N GLY A 193 50.10 40.22 -29.71
CA GLY A 193 51.37 39.77 -29.13
C GLY A 193 51.66 38.28 -29.30
N GLU A 194 52.24 37.91 -30.44
CA GLU A 194 52.84 36.61 -30.75
C GLU A 194 54.02 36.25 -29.82
N GLY A 195 54.35 34.95 -29.73
CA GLY A 195 55.76 34.57 -29.61
C GLY A 195 56.08 33.19 -28.99
N ARG A 196 56.20 32.20 -29.89
CA ARG A 196 56.90 30.89 -29.81
C ARG A 196 56.22 29.71 -29.14
#